data_AF-A0A317NAS6-F1
#
_entry.id   AF-A0A317NAS6-F1
#
_cell.length_a   1.000
_cell.length_b   1.000
_cell.length_c   1.000
_cell.angle_alpha   90.00
_cell.angle_beta   90.00
_cell.angle_gamma   90.00
#
_symmetry.space_group_name_H-M   'P 1'
#
loop_
_entity.id
_entity.type
_entity.pdbx_description
1 polymer ?
#
loop_
_entity_poly.entity_id
_entity_poly.type
_entity_poly.pdbx_seq_one_letter_code
_entity_poly.pdbx_strand_id
1 'polypeptide(L)'
;MRQDRSLGTSRGATVAMAAEQVAAWQRDRLAWAEHHPVTAALAEPLEVVPVDEPWLATATTDGRCLVFNPAWSAELSELQRRQVQEHLVWHAAAGDYRPRNVRDPRRWHLACDHAINTQLMQLGAELPMDAVLFPFAITWRRREVYGWLDEHPFLELEQSADQLAWQARATLPVTDLTDLEEDWRQHVRATVRHYLGTAWLPDSVAGWLLGRR
;
A
#
# COMPACT_ATOMS: atom_id res chain seq x y z
N MET A 1 -25.56 -38.38 -22.93
CA MET A 1 -25.51 -38.48 -21.46
C MET A 1 -24.77 -37.24 -20.96
N ARG A 2 -25.52 -36.22 -20.53
CA ARG A 2 -24.96 -35.02 -19.91
C ARG A 2 -24.41 -35.44 -18.55
N GLN A 3 -23.13 -35.17 -18.28
CA GLN A 3 -22.65 -35.14 -16.92
C GLN A 3 -22.36 -33.68 -16.57
N ASP A 4 -23.23 -33.23 -15.68
CA ASP A 4 -23.27 -31.96 -14.98
C ASP A 4 -21.97 -31.79 -14.20
N ARG A 5 -21.12 -30.84 -14.62
CA ARG A 5 -19.99 -30.39 -13.80
C ARG A 5 -20.56 -29.39 -12.81
N SER A 6 -20.82 -29.91 -11.62
CA SER A 6 -21.06 -29.21 -10.36
C SER A 6 -20.47 -27.79 -10.35
N LEU A 7 -21.38 -26.82 -10.23
CA LEU A 7 -21.11 -25.43 -9.89
C LEU A 7 -20.12 -25.37 -8.73
N GLY A 8 -18.94 -24.80 -8.97
CA GLY A 8 -18.05 -24.40 -7.89
C GLY A 8 -18.72 -23.29 -7.11
N THR A 9 -18.94 -23.50 -5.83
CA THR A 9 -19.42 -22.47 -4.90
C THR A 9 -18.44 -21.29 -4.98
N SER A 10 -18.88 -20.18 -5.54
CA SER A 10 -18.20 -18.89 -5.36
C SER A 10 -18.07 -18.68 -3.85
N ARG A 11 -16.84 -18.70 -3.33
CA ARG A 11 -16.52 -18.32 -1.95
C ARG A 11 -16.62 -16.79 -1.86
N GLY A 12 -17.84 -16.26 -1.98
CA GLY A 12 -18.12 -14.88 -1.61
C GLY A 12 -17.93 -14.70 -0.11
N ALA A 13 -17.42 -13.55 0.28
CA ALA A 13 -17.21 -13.20 1.66
C ALA A 13 -18.53 -13.02 2.40
N THR A 14 -18.65 -13.61 3.59
CA THR A 14 -19.81 -13.35 4.45
C THR A 14 -19.67 -11.98 5.12
N VAL A 15 -20.79 -11.33 5.45
CA VAL A 15 -20.81 -10.07 6.21
C VAL A 15 -20.08 -10.22 7.55
N ALA A 16 -20.20 -11.38 8.20
CA ALA A 16 -19.49 -11.66 9.44
C ALA A 16 -17.96 -11.69 9.25
N MET A 17 -17.47 -12.36 8.20
CA MET A 17 -16.04 -12.38 7.88
C MET A 17 -15.52 -10.98 7.55
N ALA A 18 -16.27 -10.20 6.76
CA ALA A 18 -15.89 -8.83 6.45
C ALA A 18 -15.74 -7.98 7.72
N ALA A 19 -16.72 -8.05 8.65
CA ALA A 19 -16.66 -7.33 9.92
C ALA A 19 -15.50 -7.80 10.82
N GLU A 20 -15.24 -9.12 10.86
CA GLU A 20 -14.12 -9.69 11.60
C GLU A 20 -12.77 -9.20 11.07
N GLN A 21 -12.59 -9.19 9.75
CA GLN A 21 -11.35 -8.73 9.13
C GLN A 21 -11.16 -7.22 9.28
N VAL A 22 -12.22 -6.41 9.18
CA VAL A 22 -12.12 -4.96 9.51
C VAL A 22 -11.64 -4.75 10.93
N ALA A 23 -12.22 -5.49 11.90
CA ALA A 23 -11.79 -5.39 13.29
C ALA A 23 -10.33 -5.84 13.48
N ALA A 24 -9.86 -6.81 12.70
CA ALA A 24 -8.45 -7.25 12.70
C ALA A 24 -7.50 -6.14 12.20
N TRP A 25 -7.81 -5.52 11.07
CA TRP A 25 -7.05 -4.39 10.52
C TRP A 25 -7.01 -3.21 11.49
N GLN A 26 -8.15 -2.87 12.11
CA GLN A 26 -8.20 -1.80 13.12
C GLN A 26 -7.34 -2.10 14.36
N ARG A 27 -7.34 -3.36 14.85
CA ARG A 27 -6.49 -3.76 15.97
C ARG A 27 -5.00 -3.68 15.63
N ASP A 28 -4.62 -4.12 14.43
CA ASP A 28 -3.24 -4.05 13.97
C ASP A 28 -2.72 -2.61 13.95
N ARG A 29 -3.53 -1.67 13.43
CA ARG A 29 -3.19 -0.25 13.40
C ARG A 29 -2.98 0.36 14.77
N LEU A 30 -3.81 -0.01 15.75
CA LEU A 30 -3.66 0.47 17.13
C LEU A 30 -2.34 0.00 17.76
N ALA A 31 -1.85 -1.18 17.39
CA ALA A 31 -0.59 -1.71 17.88
C ALA A 31 0.65 -0.93 17.38
N TRP A 32 0.53 -0.17 16.28
CA TRP A 32 1.65 0.63 15.76
C TRP A 32 2.02 1.82 16.63
N ALA A 33 1.13 2.28 17.52
CA ALA A 33 1.39 3.46 18.35
C ALA A 33 2.70 3.34 19.17
N GLU A 34 3.07 2.13 19.55
CA GLU A 34 4.26 1.86 20.37
C GLU A 34 5.55 1.66 19.57
N HIS A 35 5.46 1.10 18.36
CA HIS A 35 6.63 0.61 17.61
C HIS A 35 6.79 1.22 16.21
N HIS A 36 5.73 1.78 15.63
CA HIS A 36 5.72 2.44 14.33
C HIS A 36 4.91 3.74 14.36
N PRO A 37 5.21 4.68 15.28
CA PRO A 37 4.34 5.83 15.55
C PRO A 37 4.19 6.79 14.36
N VAL A 38 5.20 6.88 13.49
CA VAL A 38 5.07 7.64 12.23
C VAL A 38 4.02 7.03 11.31
N THR A 39 4.05 5.71 11.12
CA THR A 39 3.05 4.99 10.31
C THR A 39 1.67 5.08 10.96
N ALA A 40 1.58 4.98 12.29
CA ALA A 40 0.33 5.17 13.03
C ALA A 40 -0.29 6.55 12.76
N ALA A 41 0.51 7.61 12.86
CA ALA A 41 0.07 8.98 12.59
C ALA A 41 -0.33 9.17 11.11
N LEU A 42 0.45 8.65 10.16
CA LEU A 42 0.09 8.70 8.74
C LEU A 42 -1.22 7.96 8.43
N ALA A 43 -1.54 6.92 9.19
CA ALA A 43 -2.74 6.14 8.98
C ALA A 43 -4.02 6.83 9.49
N GLU A 44 -3.93 7.77 10.45
CA GLU A 44 -5.09 8.43 11.09
C GLU A 44 -6.24 8.84 10.16
N PRO A 45 -6.03 9.50 9.01
CA PRO A 45 -7.13 9.91 8.13
C PRO A 45 -7.74 8.77 7.30
N LEU A 46 -7.13 7.58 7.30
CA LEU A 46 -7.56 6.46 6.46
C LEU A 46 -8.67 5.64 7.12
N GLU A 47 -9.71 5.35 6.36
CA GLU A 47 -10.73 4.36 6.72
C GLU A 47 -10.30 2.94 6.32
N VAL A 48 -10.89 1.91 6.94
CA VAL A 48 -10.62 0.50 6.63
C VAL A 48 -11.89 -0.11 6.05
N VAL A 49 -11.84 -0.52 4.79
CA VAL A 49 -13.02 -0.90 4.01
C VAL A 49 -12.86 -2.29 3.39
N PRO A 50 -13.72 -3.26 3.74
CA PRO A 50 -13.73 -4.56 3.08
C PRO A 50 -14.53 -4.47 1.76
N VAL A 51 -13.99 -5.04 0.69
CA VAL A 51 -14.65 -5.12 -0.61
C VAL A 51 -14.50 -6.53 -1.18
N ASP A 52 -15.63 -7.20 -1.42
CA ASP A 52 -15.69 -8.51 -2.07
C ASP A 52 -16.17 -8.35 -3.51
N GLU A 53 -15.26 -7.91 -4.38
CA GLU A 53 -15.53 -7.66 -5.79
C GLU A 53 -14.46 -8.31 -6.68
N PRO A 54 -14.80 -8.79 -7.90
CA PRO A 54 -13.85 -9.52 -8.77
C PRO A 54 -12.60 -8.74 -9.18
N TRP A 55 -12.61 -7.41 -9.08
CA TRP A 55 -11.48 -6.56 -9.44
C TRP A 55 -10.43 -6.44 -8.33
N LEU A 56 -10.79 -6.82 -7.09
CA LEU A 56 -9.90 -6.76 -5.93
C LEU A 56 -9.59 -8.19 -5.45
N ALA A 57 -8.42 -8.69 -5.84
CA ALA A 57 -7.91 -9.97 -5.38
C ALA A 57 -7.19 -9.85 -4.03
N THR A 58 -6.52 -8.72 -3.78
CA THR A 58 -5.72 -8.48 -2.56
C THR A 58 -6.21 -7.24 -1.81
N ALA A 59 -5.47 -6.14 -1.86
CA ALA A 59 -5.79 -4.86 -1.25
C ALA A 59 -5.29 -3.71 -2.13
N THR A 60 -5.71 -2.49 -1.80
CA THR A 60 -5.31 -1.24 -2.45
C THR A 60 -5.56 -0.07 -1.49
N THR A 61 -5.02 1.11 -1.79
CA THR A 61 -5.47 2.37 -1.18
C THR A 61 -5.82 3.39 -2.24
N ASP A 62 -6.96 4.06 -2.08
CA ASP A 62 -7.37 5.20 -2.90
C ASP A 62 -6.96 6.55 -2.27
N GLY A 63 -6.18 6.51 -1.18
CA GLY A 63 -5.78 7.69 -0.41
C GLY A 63 -6.77 8.12 0.67
N ARG A 64 -8.02 7.63 0.66
CA ARG A 64 -9.01 7.83 1.75
C ARG A 64 -9.23 6.56 2.55
N CYS A 65 -9.13 5.42 1.88
CA CYS A 65 -9.43 4.11 2.40
C CYS A 65 -8.24 3.17 2.19
N LEU A 66 -8.05 2.27 3.15
CA LEU A 66 -7.40 0.99 2.97
C LEU A 66 -8.49 0.00 2.57
N VAL A 67 -8.50 -0.40 1.30
CA VAL A 67 -9.52 -1.28 0.72
C VAL A 67 -8.93 -2.67 0.56
N PHE A 68 -9.62 -3.71 1.02
CA PHE A 68 -9.10 -5.08 0.96
C PHE A 68 -10.18 -6.11 0.69
N ASN A 69 -9.78 -7.21 0.04
CA ASN A 69 -10.61 -8.39 -0.11
C ASN A 69 -10.64 -9.16 1.22
N PRO A 70 -11.81 -9.30 1.87
CA PRO A 70 -11.90 -9.97 3.17
C PRO A 70 -11.59 -11.48 3.11
N ALA A 71 -11.83 -12.16 1.98
CA ALA A 71 -11.46 -13.57 1.84
C ALA A 71 -9.93 -13.74 1.78
N TRP A 72 -9.24 -12.89 1.02
CA TRP A 72 -7.77 -12.85 1.00
C TRP A 72 -7.18 -12.44 2.35
N SER A 73 -7.73 -11.42 3.01
CA SER A 73 -7.26 -10.99 4.34
C SER A 73 -7.35 -12.11 5.38
N ALA A 74 -8.37 -12.97 5.29
CA ALA A 74 -8.54 -14.11 6.20
C ALA A 74 -7.45 -15.19 6.03
N GLU A 75 -6.72 -15.20 4.91
CA GLU A 75 -5.60 -16.12 4.66
C GLU A 75 -4.26 -15.59 5.19
N LEU A 76 -4.19 -14.29 5.55
CA LEU A 76 -2.98 -13.67 6.06
C LEU A 76 -2.76 -13.96 7.54
N SER A 77 -1.50 -14.24 7.90
CA SER A 77 -1.07 -14.12 9.28
C SER A 77 -1.16 -12.66 9.77
N GLU A 78 -1.16 -12.47 11.10
CA GLU A 78 -1.15 -11.14 11.69
C GLU A 78 0.06 -10.29 11.23
N LEU A 79 1.24 -10.91 11.12
CA LEU A 79 2.43 -10.24 10.62
C LEU A 79 2.25 -9.77 9.17
N GLN A 80 1.82 -10.66 8.27
CA GLN A 80 1.58 -10.31 6.86
C GLN A 80 0.54 -9.20 6.71
N ARG A 81 -0.53 -9.27 7.51
CA ARG A 81 -1.60 -8.26 7.49
C ARG A 81 -1.12 -6.90 7.99
N ARG A 82 -0.23 -6.85 9.00
CA ARG A 82 0.43 -5.61 9.43
C ARG A 82 1.36 -5.07 8.36
N GLN A 83 2.20 -5.91 7.77
CA GLN A 83 3.17 -5.52 6.73
C GLN A 83 2.49 -4.89 5.51
N VAL A 84 1.44 -5.52 4.97
CA VAL A 84 0.71 -4.95 3.83
C VAL A 84 -0.03 -3.68 4.20
N GLN A 85 -0.55 -3.57 5.42
CA GLN A 85 -1.18 -2.34 5.90
C GLN A 85 -0.20 -1.17 6.00
N GLU A 86 1.00 -1.40 6.54
CA GLU A 86 2.05 -0.38 6.58
C GLU A 86 2.42 0.08 5.16
N HIS A 87 2.61 -0.88 4.24
CA HIS A 87 2.88 -0.61 2.83
C HIS A 87 1.81 0.28 2.19
N LEU A 88 0.52 -0.04 2.38
CA LEU A 88 -0.59 0.74 1.83
C LEU A 88 -0.69 2.15 2.44
N VAL A 89 -0.49 2.31 3.75
CA VAL A 89 -0.45 3.65 4.39
C VAL A 89 0.62 4.52 3.75
N TRP A 90 1.78 3.93 3.48
CA TRP A 90 2.89 4.64 2.87
C TRP A 90 2.63 4.97 1.39
N HIS A 91 1.95 4.11 0.63
CA HIS A 91 1.44 4.46 -0.71
C HIS A 91 0.48 5.65 -0.66
N ALA A 92 -0.40 5.71 0.34
CA ALA A 92 -1.32 6.83 0.51
C ALA A 92 -0.55 8.14 0.79
N ALA A 93 0.40 8.13 1.73
CA ALA A 93 1.27 9.27 2.02
C ALA A 93 2.16 9.67 0.80
N ALA A 94 2.53 8.70 -0.03
CA ALA A 94 3.28 8.89 -1.26
C ALA A 94 2.43 9.45 -2.43
N GLY A 95 1.10 9.40 -2.30
CA GLY A 95 0.17 9.82 -3.35
C GLY A 95 0.12 8.85 -4.53
N ASP A 96 0.35 7.56 -4.29
CA ASP A 96 0.45 6.52 -5.33
C ASP A 96 -0.92 6.04 -5.83
N TYR A 97 -1.99 6.41 -5.12
CA TYR A 97 -3.38 6.28 -5.55
C TYR A 97 -3.71 7.12 -6.80
N ARG A 98 -2.87 8.10 -7.16
CA ARG A 98 -3.13 8.99 -8.29
C ARG A 98 -2.81 8.30 -9.63
N PRO A 99 -3.70 8.43 -10.63
CA PRO A 99 -3.41 7.97 -11.99
C PRO A 99 -2.13 8.60 -12.52
N ARG A 100 -1.31 7.79 -13.18
CA ARG A 100 -0.08 8.26 -13.82
C ARG A 100 -0.10 7.91 -15.31
N ASN A 101 0.27 8.86 -16.15
CA ASN A 101 0.50 8.59 -17.57
C ASN A 101 1.86 7.91 -17.74
N VAL A 102 1.88 6.58 -17.61
CA VAL A 102 3.05 5.71 -17.80
C VAL A 102 2.75 4.68 -18.87
N ARG A 103 3.79 4.28 -19.61
CA ARG A 103 3.67 3.28 -20.67
C ARG A 103 3.34 1.88 -20.10
N ASP A 104 3.93 1.56 -18.96
CA ASP A 104 3.76 0.26 -18.31
C ASP A 104 3.35 0.46 -16.84
N PRO A 105 2.05 0.32 -16.51
CA PRO A 105 1.56 0.44 -15.14
C PRO A 105 2.15 -0.58 -14.17
N ARG A 106 2.46 -1.80 -14.62
CA ARG A 106 3.02 -2.85 -13.76
C ARG A 106 4.42 -2.47 -13.30
N ARG A 107 5.28 -2.04 -14.24
CA ARG A 107 6.62 -1.54 -13.88
C ARG A 107 6.56 -0.30 -13.01
N TRP A 108 5.57 0.58 -13.24
CA TRP A 108 5.38 1.74 -12.39
C TRP A 108 5.01 1.33 -10.96
N HIS A 109 4.15 0.32 -10.81
CA HIS A 109 3.80 -0.20 -9.49
C HIS A 109 5.02 -0.75 -8.76
N LEU A 110 5.78 -1.66 -9.39
CA LEU A 110 7.01 -2.21 -8.81
C LEU A 110 8.01 -1.12 -8.38
N ALA A 111 8.11 -0.02 -9.14
CA ALA A 111 8.95 1.11 -8.77
C ALA A 111 8.39 1.91 -7.57
N CYS A 112 7.06 2.02 -7.43
CA CYS A 112 6.42 2.55 -6.23
C CYS A 112 6.71 1.63 -5.04
N ASP A 113 6.46 0.34 -5.15
CA ASP A 113 6.62 -0.65 -4.08
C ASP A 113 8.06 -0.66 -3.57
N HIS A 114 9.05 -0.68 -4.47
CA HIS A 114 10.47 -0.56 -4.11
C HIS A 114 10.76 0.72 -3.32
N ALA A 115 10.21 1.85 -3.76
CA ALA A 115 10.40 3.13 -3.06
C ALA A 115 9.77 3.09 -1.66
N ILE A 116 8.57 2.55 -1.52
CA ILE A 116 7.89 2.38 -0.23
C ILE A 116 8.66 1.44 0.70
N ASN A 117 9.01 0.26 0.21
CA ASN A 117 9.73 -0.76 0.98
C ASN A 117 11.12 -0.26 1.42
N THR A 118 11.78 0.56 0.60
CA THR A 118 13.03 1.22 0.99
C THR A 118 12.84 2.13 2.21
N GLN A 119 11.73 2.89 2.27
CA GLN A 119 11.46 3.77 3.40
C GLN A 119 11.06 3.00 4.66
N LEU A 120 10.22 1.96 4.51
CA LEU A 120 9.84 1.07 5.60
C LEU A 120 11.07 0.37 6.19
N MET A 121 11.99 -0.12 5.35
CA MET A 121 13.25 -0.69 5.80
C MET A 121 14.12 0.33 6.57
N GLN A 122 14.18 1.60 6.13
CA GLN A 122 14.91 2.65 6.85
C GLN A 122 14.29 2.99 8.22
N LEU A 123 13.00 2.70 8.41
CA LEU A 123 12.31 2.81 9.69
C LEU A 123 12.45 1.57 10.56
N GLY A 124 13.16 0.54 10.10
CA GLY A 124 13.33 -0.72 10.81
C GLY A 124 12.11 -1.65 10.75
N ALA A 125 11.18 -1.42 9.82
CA ALA A 125 10.06 -2.33 9.61
C ALA A 125 10.55 -3.67 9.05
N GLU A 126 9.91 -4.75 9.49
CA GLU A 126 10.11 -6.09 8.92
C GLU A 126 9.40 -6.19 7.58
N LEU A 127 10.14 -6.46 6.51
CA LEU A 127 9.57 -6.68 5.18
C LEU A 127 9.33 -8.18 4.91
N PRO A 128 8.27 -8.54 4.17
CA PRO A 128 8.13 -9.89 3.62
C PRO A 128 9.35 -10.32 2.81
N MET A 129 9.66 -11.61 2.80
CA MET A 129 10.80 -12.16 2.05
C MET A 129 10.68 -11.95 0.54
N ASP A 130 9.46 -11.84 0.05
CA ASP A 130 9.06 -11.60 -1.33
C ASP A 130 8.67 -10.13 -1.60
N ALA A 131 8.99 -9.21 -0.67
CA ALA A 131 8.75 -7.80 -0.87
C ALA A 131 9.58 -7.27 -2.05
N VAL A 132 8.95 -6.48 -2.93
CA VAL A 132 9.63 -5.80 -4.03
C VAL A 132 10.66 -4.83 -3.46
N LEU A 133 11.93 -5.22 -3.53
CA LEU A 133 13.06 -4.43 -3.06
C LEU A 133 14.30 -4.81 -3.86
N PHE A 134 14.94 -3.82 -4.48
CA PHE A 134 16.14 -3.98 -5.29
C PHE A 134 17.34 -3.37 -4.55
N PRO A 135 18.17 -4.17 -3.84
CA PRO A 135 19.19 -3.62 -2.94
C PRO A 135 20.19 -2.66 -3.59
N PHE A 136 20.55 -2.89 -4.86
CA PHE A 136 21.47 -2.00 -5.58
C PHE A 136 20.86 -0.63 -5.92
N ALA A 137 19.53 -0.50 -5.86
CA ALA A 137 18.77 0.69 -6.22
C ALA A 137 18.14 1.40 -5.00
N ILE A 138 18.58 1.10 -3.77
CA ILE A 138 18.06 1.71 -2.53
C ILE A 138 18.12 3.24 -2.54
N THR A 139 19.13 3.83 -3.20
CA THR A 139 19.29 5.30 -3.26
C THR A 139 18.64 5.93 -4.48
N TRP A 140 17.99 5.13 -5.34
CA TRP A 140 17.44 5.59 -6.61
C TRP A 140 16.05 6.19 -6.41
N ARG A 141 15.74 7.20 -7.22
CA ARG A 141 14.39 7.75 -7.32
C ARG A 141 13.48 6.75 -8.02
N ARG A 142 12.18 6.87 -7.77
CA ARG A 142 11.17 6.02 -8.41
C ARG A 142 11.29 5.97 -9.94
N ARG A 143 11.58 7.11 -10.57
CA ARG A 143 11.72 7.18 -12.04
C ARG A 143 12.93 6.41 -12.57
N GLU A 144 14.01 6.34 -11.81
CA GLU A 144 15.23 5.63 -12.19
C GLU A 144 14.98 4.13 -12.12
N VAL A 145 14.34 3.65 -11.05
CA VAL A 145 13.90 2.26 -10.91
C VAL A 145 12.91 1.88 -12.03
N TYR A 146 11.90 2.72 -12.28
CA TYR A 146 10.94 2.51 -13.36
C TYR A 146 11.61 2.36 -14.75
N GLY A 147 12.62 3.19 -15.03
CA GLY A 147 13.39 3.10 -16.29
C GLY A 147 14.20 1.81 -16.38
N TRP A 148 14.89 1.44 -15.31
CA TRP A 148 15.70 0.22 -15.26
C TRP A 148 14.88 -1.07 -15.35
N LEU A 149 13.64 -1.08 -14.83
CA LEU A 149 12.77 -2.26 -14.90
C LEU A 149 12.45 -2.73 -16.33
N ASP A 150 12.68 -1.90 -17.37
CA ASP A 150 12.61 -2.34 -18.77
C ASP A 150 13.68 -3.39 -19.12
N GLU A 151 14.82 -3.35 -18.43
CA GLU A 151 15.98 -4.23 -18.65
C GLU A 151 16.12 -5.29 -17.54
N HIS A 152 15.17 -5.35 -16.60
CA HIS A 152 15.25 -6.26 -15.46
C HIS A 152 15.07 -7.73 -15.91
N PRO A 153 16.07 -8.62 -15.72
CA PRO A 153 16.09 -9.96 -16.31
C PRO A 153 15.02 -10.91 -15.78
N PHE A 154 14.43 -10.62 -14.62
CA PHE A 154 13.47 -11.49 -13.93
C PHE A 154 12.18 -10.77 -13.58
N LEU A 155 11.77 -9.78 -14.40
CA LEU A 155 10.57 -8.98 -14.16
C LEU A 155 9.32 -9.83 -13.90
N GLU A 156 9.17 -10.98 -14.54
CA GLU A 156 8.01 -11.86 -14.34
C GLU A 156 7.95 -12.55 -12.97
N LEU A 157 9.06 -12.58 -12.22
CA LEU A 157 9.08 -13.10 -10.85
C LEU A 157 8.65 -12.05 -9.82
N GLU A 158 8.76 -10.76 -10.16
CA GLU A 158 8.41 -9.65 -9.29
C GLU A 158 6.89 -9.47 -9.20
N GLN A 159 6.38 -9.42 -7.97
CA GLN A 159 4.96 -9.33 -7.65
C GLN A 159 4.72 -8.29 -6.56
N SER A 160 3.81 -7.36 -6.82
CA SER A 160 3.30 -6.43 -5.82
C SER A 160 2.44 -7.15 -4.80
N ALA A 161 2.50 -6.73 -3.54
CA ALA A 161 1.66 -7.27 -2.46
C ALA A 161 0.19 -6.81 -2.58
N ASP A 162 -0.03 -5.69 -3.26
CA ASP A 162 -1.30 -5.01 -3.43
C ASP A 162 -1.58 -4.68 -4.91
N GLN A 163 -2.65 -3.93 -5.16
CA GLN A 163 -3.08 -3.48 -6.48
C GLN A 163 -3.13 -1.95 -6.54
N LEU A 164 -2.82 -1.36 -7.70
CA LEU A 164 -3.00 0.08 -7.92
C LEU A 164 -4.48 0.47 -7.94
N ALA A 165 -4.91 1.40 -7.07
CA ALA A 165 -6.30 1.83 -6.94
C ALA A 165 -6.95 2.30 -8.25
N TRP A 166 -6.21 3.08 -9.05
CA TRP A 166 -6.72 3.61 -10.31
C TRP A 166 -6.76 2.57 -11.43
N GLN A 167 -6.14 1.40 -11.25
CA GLN A 167 -6.41 0.22 -12.08
C GLN A 167 -7.58 -0.60 -11.51
N ALA A 168 -7.79 -0.53 -10.19
CA ALA A 168 -8.81 -1.25 -9.43
C ALA A 168 -10.22 -0.58 -9.48
N ARG A 169 -10.56 0.13 -10.56
CA ARG A 169 -11.87 0.81 -10.78
C ARG A 169 -12.25 1.93 -9.80
N ALA A 170 -11.45 2.26 -8.79
CA ALA A 170 -11.68 3.43 -7.94
C ALA A 170 -11.18 4.71 -8.65
N THR A 171 -11.94 5.27 -9.58
CA THR A 171 -11.66 6.60 -10.14
C THR A 171 -12.44 7.68 -9.39
N LEU A 172 -11.74 8.40 -8.51
CA LEU A 172 -12.23 9.66 -7.95
C LEU A 172 -12.22 10.78 -9.03
N PRO A 173 -13.14 11.75 -8.98
CA PRO A 173 -13.10 12.90 -9.86
C PRO A 173 -11.84 13.76 -9.60
N VAL A 174 -11.35 14.47 -10.63
CA VAL A 174 -10.07 15.22 -10.58
C VAL A 174 -10.04 16.28 -9.48
N THR A 175 -11.15 16.97 -9.23
CA THR A 175 -11.26 17.96 -8.15
C THR A 175 -11.05 17.32 -6.78
N ASP A 176 -11.68 16.17 -6.54
CA ASP A 176 -11.54 15.42 -5.29
C ASP A 176 -10.11 14.91 -5.09
N LEU A 177 -9.42 14.50 -6.17
CA LEU A 177 -8.00 14.15 -6.11
C LEU A 177 -7.09 15.33 -5.78
N THR A 178 -7.44 16.54 -6.20
CA THR A 178 -6.65 17.75 -5.93
C THR A 178 -6.78 18.15 -4.47
N ASP A 179 -8.00 18.13 -3.94
CA ASP A 179 -8.28 18.42 -2.53
C ASP A 179 -7.64 17.35 -1.63
N LEU A 180 -7.78 16.07 -2.00
CA LEU A 180 -7.14 14.96 -1.29
C LEU A 180 -5.61 15.06 -1.28
N GLU A 181 -4.99 15.51 -2.40
CA GLU A 181 -3.55 15.75 -2.44
C GLU A 181 -3.13 16.87 -1.48
N GLU A 182 -3.92 17.93 -1.38
CA GLU A 182 -3.68 19.01 -0.45
C GLU A 182 -3.78 18.53 1.01
N ASP A 183 -4.82 17.77 1.32
CA ASP A 183 -5.04 17.19 2.65
C ASP A 183 -3.87 16.29 3.05
N TRP A 184 -3.44 15.39 2.15
CA TRP A 184 -2.25 14.56 2.38
C TRP A 184 -0.98 15.38 2.56
N ARG A 185 -0.80 16.44 1.76
CA ARG A 185 0.38 17.31 1.88
C ARG A 185 0.41 18.01 3.23
N GLN A 186 -0.73 18.46 3.74
CA GLN A 186 -0.84 19.08 5.06
C GLN A 186 -0.59 18.05 6.17
N HIS A 187 -1.22 16.87 6.07
CA HIS A 187 -1.07 15.77 7.02
C HIS A 187 0.38 15.32 7.12
N VAL A 188 1.03 14.99 6.00
CA VAL A 188 2.45 14.60 5.94
C VAL A 188 3.34 15.67 6.55
N ARG A 189 3.11 16.96 6.26
CA ARG A 189 3.89 18.06 6.87
C ARG A 189 3.70 18.14 8.38
N ALA A 190 2.48 17.92 8.87
CA ALA A 190 2.20 17.89 10.30
C ALA A 190 2.88 16.71 10.99
N THR A 191 2.78 15.50 10.41
CA THR A 191 3.46 14.30 10.90
C THR A 191 4.98 14.49 10.92
N VAL A 192 5.57 14.95 9.81
CA VAL A 192 7.02 15.19 9.74
C VAL A 192 7.43 16.23 10.78
N ARG A 193 6.69 17.34 10.93
CA ARG A 193 7.00 18.35 11.95
C ARG A 193 6.97 17.77 13.38
N HIS A 194 6.04 16.85 13.65
CA HIS A 194 5.91 16.24 14.96
C HIS A 194 7.05 15.27 15.29
N TYR A 195 7.49 14.46 14.31
CA TYR A 195 8.49 13.41 14.54
C TYR A 195 9.93 13.77 14.11
N LEU A 196 10.15 14.91 13.43
CA LEU A 196 11.49 15.32 13.00
C LEU A 196 12.44 15.46 14.19
N GLY A 197 13.63 14.86 14.09
CA GLY A 197 14.64 14.85 15.16
C GLY A 197 14.38 13.82 16.26
N THR A 198 13.30 13.02 16.16
CA THR A 198 13.09 11.85 17.03
C THR A 198 13.75 10.61 16.44
N ALA A 199 13.93 9.57 17.25
CA ALA A 199 14.43 8.27 16.76
C ALA A 199 13.45 7.59 15.78
N TRP A 200 12.20 8.02 15.73
CA TRP A 200 11.14 7.41 14.92
C TRP A 200 11.12 7.89 13.47
N LEU A 201 11.79 9.00 13.15
CA LEU A 201 11.80 9.55 11.79
C LEU A 201 13.21 10.02 11.40
N PRO A 202 13.98 9.18 10.70
CA PRO A 202 15.27 9.58 10.13
C PRO A 202 15.13 10.73 9.13
N ASP A 203 16.14 11.60 9.06
CA ASP A 203 16.14 12.76 8.15
C ASP A 203 16.00 12.37 6.67
N SER A 204 16.54 11.22 6.27
CA SER A 204 16.37 10.67 4.91
C SER A 204 14.90 10.39 4.61
N VAL A 205 14.18 9.79 5.56
CA VAL A 205 12.77 9.45 5.44
C VAL A 205 11.89 10.68 5.47
N ALA A 206 12.17 11.63 6.37
CA ALA A 206 11.50 12.94 6.40
C ALA A 206 11.66 13.68 5.06
N GLY A 207 12.89 13.73 4.53
CA GLY A 207 13.18 14.36 3.25
C GLY A 207 12.43 13.72 2.07
N TRP A 208 12.32 12.39 2.07
CA TRP A 208 11.56 11.65 1.07
C TRP A 208 10.06 11.94 1.16
N LEU A 209 9.48 11.93 2.38
CA LEU A 209 8.07 12.27 2.61
C LEU A 209 7.73 13.68 2.11
N LEU A 210 8.66 14.65 2.26
CA LEU A 210 8.48 16.03 1.82
C LEU A 210 8.74 16.27 0.32
N GLY A 211 8.99 15.22 -0.48
CA GLY A 211 9.02 15.31 -1.94
C GLY A 211 10.36 14.99 -2.61
N ARG A 212 11.34 14.45 -1.88
CA ARG A 212 12.56 13.86 -2.49
C ARG A 212 12.31 12.40 -2.91
N ARG A 213 11.29 12.18 -3.76
CA ARG A 213 10.78 10.87 -4.19
C ARG A 213 11.26 10.48 -5.59
#